data_AF-A0A2H5W131-F1
#
_entry.id   AF-A0A2H5W131-F1
#
_cell.length_a   1.000
_cell.length_b   1.000
_cell.length_c   1.000
_cell.angle_alpha   90.00
_cell.angle_beta   90.00
_cell.angle_gamma   90.00
#
_symmetry.space_group_name_H-M   'P 1'
#
loop_
_entity.id
_entity.type
_entity.pdbx_description
1 polymer ?
#
loop_
_entity_poly.entity_id
_entity_poly.type
_entity_poly.pdbx_seq_one_letter_code
_entity_poly.pdbx_strand_id
1 'polypeptide(L)'
;MGETSRQGWPTGVLLKDALRRAIVVNFWLKLISVVGALLLWFAVSSEHARRDVVLYNVPVRVRREPSDLLVTGLAYRVADVRVRGPARQIARLKPEDLSILVDVSHLTPGRHVLTLDERFVRRPAGIEVLRIDPPTLPIEVQREITREVPIRPRLDERSLPPNYMVTGYTVKPERAQVTGPEAWVNQLEEIPTRAIALGGANSSLTVTVPLEPVGSESIRIVPREATVTVLVEEVMERRFPHRPILIAQAVRRRIAITPQAVDVLVRGPRSTVQALKEQEIIATLPEEVLRALAARDGEQDVVPLVRLPAGSRASVVRCEPERVRVRWR
;
A
#
# COMPACT_ATOMS: atom_id res chain seq x y z
N MET A 1 -46.29 -24.02 114.39
CA MET A 1 -47.24 -25.01 113.84
C MET A 1 -47.32 -24.77 112.34
N GLY A 2 -46.93 -25.73 111.52
CA GLY A 2 -47.10 -25.70 110.06
C GLY A 2 -45.85 -25.38 109.23
N GLU A 3 -44.99 -26.37 109.01
CA GLU A 3 -44.21 -26.50 107.78
C GLU A 3 -45.15 -26.52 106.57
N THR A 4 -44.74 -25.97 105.43
CA THR A 4 -45.06 -26.57 104.12
C THR A 4 -44.11 -26.05 103.04
N SER A 5 -43.06 -26.84 102.83
CA SER A 5 -42.63 -27.36 101.54
C SER A 5 -42.58 -26.41 100.33
N ARG A 6 -41.35 -25.99 100.03
CA ARG A 6 -40.88 -25.70 98.67
C ARG A 6 -41.13 -26.92 97.76
N GLN A 7 -42.06 -26.83 96.82
CA GLN A 7 -42.08 -27.72 95.65
C GLN A 7 -41.51 -26.98 94.45
N GLY A 8 -40.25 -27.30 94.12
CA GLY A 8 -39.65 -26.94 92.85
C GLY A 8 -40.34 -27.68 91.71
N TRP A 9 -40.80 -26.94 90.70
CA TRP A 9 -41.46 -27.50 89.54
C TRP A 9 -40.44 -28.31 88.71
N PRO A 10 -40.79 -29.49 88.16
CA PRO A 10 -39.90 -30.27 87.30
C PRO A 10 -39.85 -29.66 85.90
N THR A 11 -39.20 -28.50 85.75
CA THR A 11 -39.01 -27.80 84.46
C THR A 11 -38.23 -28.64 83.44
N GLY A 12 -37.41 -29.60 83.89
CA GLY A 12 -36.64 -30.49 83.02
C GLY A 12 -37.46 -31.55 82.26
N VAL A 13 -38.63 -31.95 82.77
CA VAL A 13 -39.46 -33.01 82.15
C VAL A 13 -40.39 -32.42 81.09
N LEU A 14 -40.98 -31.26 81.37
CA LEU A 14 -41.82 -30.53 80.41
C LEU A 14 -41.01 -30.03 79.21
N LEU A 15 -39.76 -29.58 79.44
CA LEU A 15 -38.87 -29.19 78.35
C LEU A 15 -38.52 -30.40 77.48
N LYS A 16 -38.23 -31.57 78.09
CA LYS A 16 -37.94 -32.82 77.36
C LYS A 16 -39.14 -33.31 76.54
N ASP A 17 -40.35 -33.29 77.10
CA ASP A 17 -41.56 -33.76 76.39
C ASP A 17 -42.05 -32.77 75.34
N ALA A 18 -41.87 -31.46 75.56
CA ALA A 18 -42.08 -30.44 74.55
C ALA A 18 -41.06 -30.56 73.42
N LEU A 19 -39.77 -30.81 73.72
CA LEU A 19 -38.74 -31.10 72.71
C LEU A 19 -39.09 -32.38 71.94
N ARG A 20 -39.50 -33.44 72.64
CA ARG A 20 -39.84 -34.73 72.04
C ARG A 20 -41.07 -34.62 71.15
N ARG A 21 -42.12 -33.89 71.53
CA ARG A 21 -43.26 -33.61 70.64
C ARG A 21 -42.90 -32.63 69.51
N ALA A 22 -42.07 -31.63 69.78
CA ALA A 22 -41.58 -30.70 68.76
C ALA A 22 -40.64 -31.37 67.74
N ILE A 23 -40.01 -32.50 68.08
CA ILE A 23 -39.15 -33.25 67.15
C ILE A 23 -39.93 -34.41 66.51
N VAL A 24 -40.79 -35.13 67.25
CA VAL A 24 -41.41 -36.39 66.78
C VAL A 24 -42.78 -36.17 66.12
N VAL A 25 -43.55 -35.13 66.49
CA VAL A 25 -44.83 -34.83 65.84
C VAL A 25 -44.57 -34.10 64.52
N ASN A 26 -45.09 -34.66 63.42
CA ASN A 26 -44.87 -34.19 62.04
C ASN A 26 -43.40 -34.21 61.61
N PHE A 27 -42.61 -35.17 62.12
CA PHE A 27 -41.19 -35.33 61.77
C PHE A 27 -40.95 -35.31 60.26
N TRP A 28 -41.77 -36.03 59.48
CA TRP A 28 -41.69 -36.07 58.02
C TRP A 28 -41.91 -34.71 57.35
N LEU A 29 -42.88 -33.92 57.81
CA LEU A 29 -43.16 -32.57 57.26
C LEU A 29 -42.01 -31.60 57.56
N LYS A 30 -41.40 -31.69 58.76
CA LYS A 30 -40.23 -30.89 59.13
C LYS A 30 -39.00 -31.29 58.32
N LEU A 31 -38.79 -32.60 58.12
CA LEU A 31 -37.72 -33.12 57.27
C LEU A 31 -37.86 -32.62 55.83
N ILE A 32 -39.05 -32.71 55.23
CA ILE A 32 -39.32 -32.20 53.88
C ILE A 32 -39.10 -30.69 53.80
N SER A 33 -39.51 -29.92 54.82
CA SER A 33 -39.30 -28.47 54.86
C SER A 33 -37.81 -28.10 54.92
N VAL A 34 -37.01 -28.82 55.73
CA VAL A 34 -35.56 -28.61 55.81
C VAL A 34 -34.87 -29.03 54.50
N VAL A 35 -35.24 -30.16 53.92
CA VAL A 35 -34.71 -30.60 52.62
C VAL A 35 -35.07 -29.59 51.52
N GLY A 36 -36.32 -29.12 51.48
CA GLY A 36 -36.76 -28.08 50.56
C GLY A 36 -36.01 -26.75 50.75
N ALA A 37 -35.79 -26.33 51.99
CA ALA A 37 -35.00 -25.14 52.30
C ALA A 37 -33.54 -25.30 51.89
N LEU A 38 -32.93 -26.48 52.09
CA LEU A 38 -31.57 -26.78 51.64
C LEU A 38 -31.46 -26.82 50.11
N LEU A 39 -32.45 -27.41 49.43
CA LEU A 39 -32.51 -27.41 47.96
C LEU A 39 -32.67 -26.01 47.39
N LEU A 40 -33.53 -25.18 47.99
CA LEU A 40 -33.67 -23.76 47.62
C LEU A 40 -32.40 -22.97 47.90
N TRP A 41 -31.79 -23.15 49.07
CA TRP A 41 -30.53 -22.52 49.42
C TRP A 41 -29.40 -22.92 48.46
N PHE A 42 -29.33 -24.19 48.09
CA PHE A 42 -28.36 -24.69 47.12
C PHE A 42 -28.63 -24.16 45.71
N ALA A 43 -29.90 -24.13 45.28
CA ALA A 43 -30.29 -23.59 43.98
C ALA A 43 -29.86 -22.11 43.85
N VAL A 44 -30.21 -21.29 44.85
CA VAL A 44 -29.87 -19.87 44.89
C VAL A 44 -28.36 -19.66 45.05
N SER A 45 -27.70 -20.39 45.94
CA SER A 45 -26.25 -20.24 46.16
C SER A 45 -25.42 -20.71 44.95
N SER A 46 -25.89 -21.72 44.21
CA SER A 46 -25.21 -22.18 42.99
C SER A 46 -25.26 -21.16 41.86
N GLU A 47 -26.32 -20.35 41.81
CA GLU A 47 -26.54 -19.36 40.75
C GLU A 47 -25.70 -18.10 40.94
N HIS A 48 -25.35 -17.76 42.19
CA HIS A 48 -24.55 -16.58 42.54
C HIS A 48 -23.04 -16.85 42.60
N ALA A 49 -22.59 -18.09 42.34
CA ALA A 49 -21.16 -18.41 42.31
C ALA A 49 -20.47 -17.66 41.15
N ARG A 50 -19.81 -16.54 41.48
CA ARG A 50 -18.95 -15.81 40.54
C ARG A 50 -17.58 -16.48 40.48
N ARG A 51 -17.05 -16.64 39.27
CA ARG A 51 -15.71 -17.19 39.03
C ARG A 51 -14.88 -16.19 38.25
N ASP A 52 -13.58 -16.26 38.50
CA ASP A 52 -12.59 -15.45 37.81
C ASP A 52 -11.79 -16.34 36.85
N VAL A 53 -11.62 -15.89 35.62
CA VAL A 53 -10.79 -16.56 34.61
C VAL A 53 -9.93 -15.54 33.90
N VAL A 54 -8.77 -15.98 33.43
CA VAL A 54 -7.94 -15.20 32.50
C VAL A 54 -8.24 -15.71 31.09
N LEU A 55 -8.70 -14.81 30.23
CA LEU A 55 -8.85 -15.07 28.81
C LEU A 55 -7.60 -14.60 28.09
N TYR A 56 -6.93 -15.54 27.44
CA TYR A 56 -5.73 -15.28 26.66
C TYR A 56 -6.08 -14.87 25.24
N ASN A 57 -5.21 -14.08 24.61
CA ASN A 57 -5.30 -13.69 23.20
C ASN A 57 -6.59 -12.93 22.83
N VAL A 58 -7.10 -12.07 23.72
CA VAL A 58 -8.26 -11.22 23.39
C VAL A 58 -7.86 -10.18 22.34
N PRO A 59 -8.59 -10.07 21.22
CA PRO A 59 -8.19 -9.21 20.11
C PRO A 59 -8.33 -7.71 20.45
N VAL A 60 -7.28 -6.95 20.13
CA VAL A 60 -7.28 -5.49 20.15
C VAL A 60 -7.69 -4.98 18.78
N ARG A 61 -8.81 -4.26 18.72
CA ARG A 61 -9.37 -3.68 17.51
C ARG A 61 -9.38 -2.16 17.63
N VAL A 62 -8.95 -1.51 16.56
CA VAL A 62 -9.02 -0.06 16.46
C VAL A 62 -10.35 0.30 15.80
N ARG A 63 -11.13 1.16 16.45
CA ARG A 63 -12.32 1.75 15.82
C ARG A 63 -11.87 2.85 14.88
N ARG A 64 -12.12 2.67 13.58
CA ARG A 64 -11.99 3.72 12.56
C ARG A 64 -13.36 4.34 12.31
N GLU A 65 -13.74 5.31 13.14
CA GLU A 65 -14.72 6.34 12.75
C GLU A 65 -14.01 7.28 11.74
N PRO A 66 -14.70 8.10 10.90
CA PRO A 66 -14.06 8.80 9.78
C PRO A 66 -13.14 9.90 10.30
N SER A 67 -11.92 9.48 10.61
CA SER A 67 -10.79 10.28 11.01
C SER A 67 -9.77 10.11 9.90
N ASP A 68 -9.12 11.20 9.55
CA ASP A 68 -7.94 11.29 8.70
C ASP A 68 -6.72 10.67 9.39
N LEU A 69 -6.90 9.60 10.18
CA LEU A 69 -5.88 9.00 11.03
C LEU A 69 -5.75 7.51 10.75
N LEU A 70 -4.52 7.12 10.45
CA LEU A 70 -4.12 5.75 10.18
C LEU A 70 -3.18 5.27 11.29
N VAL A 71 -3.53 4.15 11.90
CA VAL A 71 -2.66 3.49 12.88
C VAL A 71 -1.59 2.70 12.14
N THR A 72 -0.36 3.20 12.17
CA THR A 72 0.80 2.59 11.51
C THR A 72 1.56 1.64 12.44
N GLY A 73 1.44 1.80 13.76
CA GLY A 73 2.11 0.98 14.75
C GLY A 73 1.19 0.58 15.91
N LEU A 74 1.13 -0.72 16.21
CA LEU A 74 0.52 -1.28 17.41
C LEU A 74 1.53 -2.24 18.05
N ALA A 75 1.91 -1.99 19.30
CA ALA A 75 2.87 -2.83 20.00
C ALA A 75 2.39 -4.29 20.14
N TYR A 76 1.09 -4.49 20.30
CA TYR A 76 0.47 -5.80 20.38
C TYR A 76 -0.97 -5.75 19.85
N ARG A 77 -1.40 -6.83 19.19
CA ARG A 77 -2.76 -6.98 18.63
C ARG A 77 -3.66 -7.86 19.47
N VAL A 78 -3.11 -8.43 20.55
CA VAL A 78 -3.80 -9.29 21.50
C VAL A 78 -3.35 -8.92 22.91
N ALA A 79 -4.24 -9.08 23.88
CA ALA A 79 -3.93 -8.90 25.30
C ALA A 79 -4.68 -9.93 26.14
N ASP A 80 -4.20 -10.16 27.35
CA ASP A 80 -4.85 -11.06 28.30
C ASP A 80 -5.81 -10.26 29.17
N VAL A 81 -7.03 -10.76 29.33
CA VAL A 81 -8.08 -10.07 30.09
C VAL A 81 -8.56 -10.99 31.20
N ARG A 82 -8.38 -10.55 32.44
CA ARG A 82 -8.95 -11.20 33.61
C ARG A 82 -10.37 -10.72 33.81
N VAL A 83 -11.31 -11.67 33.82
CA VAL A 83 -12.74 -11.38 33.93
C VAL A 83 -13.38 -12.16 35.05
N ARG A 84 -14.47 -11.62 35.59
CA ARG A 84 -15.31 -12.20 36.64
C ARG A 84 -16.76 -12.22 36.21
N GLY A 85 -17.47 -13.31 36.47
CA GLY A 85 -18.88 -13.40 36.13
C GLY A 85 -19.55 -14.68 36.63
N PRO A 86 -20.84 -14.88 36.33
CA PRO A 86 -21.55 -16.10 36.69
C PRO A 86 -20.83 -17.34 36.16
N ALA A 87 -20.64 -18.37 37.00
CA ALA A 87 -19.86 -19.55 36.65
C ALA A 87 -20.30 -20.21 35.33
N ARG A 88 -21.61 -20.19 35.03
CA ARG A 88 -22.17 -20.74 33.77
C ARG A 88 -21.78 -19.93 32.53
N GLN A 89 -21.69 -18.61 32.66
CA GLN A 89 -21.26 -17.73 31.55
C GLN A 89 -19.76 -17.85 31.33
N ILE A 90 -18.96 -17.79 32.40
CA ILE A 90 -17.50 -17.92 32.35
C ILE A 90 -17.07 -19.24 31.71
N ALA A 91 -17.75 -20.35 32.02
CA ALA A 91 -17.45 -21.66 31.44
C ALA A 91 -17.69 -21.76 29.92
N ARG A 92 -18.49 -20.85 29.34
CA ARG A 92 -18.80 -20.80 27.91
C ARG A 92 -18.12 -19.66 27.17
N LEU A 93 -17.51 -18.74 27.91
CA LEU A 93 -16.95 -17.50 27.39
C LEU A 93 -15.67 -17.80 26.62
N LYS A 94 -15.60 -17.32 25.38
CA LYS A 94 -14.41 -17.44 24.55
C LYS A 94 -13.68 -16.11 24.42
N PRO A 95 -12.37 -16.11 24.12
CA PRO A 95 -11.62 -14.88 23.89
C PRO A 95 -12.22 -13.99 22.80
N GLU A 96 -12.83 -14.56 21.76
CA GLU A 96 -13.42 -13.82 20.65
C GLU A 96 -14.75 -13.13 21.01
N ASP A 97 -15.39 -13.55 22.10
CA ASP A 97 -16.57 -12.87 22.66
C ASP A 97 -16.21 -11.53 23.32
N LEU A 98 -14.91 -11.31 23.57
CA LEU A 98 -14.36 -10.06 24.04
C LEU A 98 -13.60 -9.36 22.92
N SER A 99 -13.64 -8.03 22.93
CA SER A 99 -12.75 -7.24 22.08
C SER A 99 -12.36 -5.95 22.79
N ILE A 100 -11.08 -5.62 22.72
CA ILE A 100 -10.56 -4.35 23.23
C ILE A 100 -10.68 -3.33 22.09
N LEU A 101 -11.62 -2.40 22.22
CA LEU A 101 -11.90 -1.34 21.26
C LEU A 101 -11.14 -0.07 21.65
N VAL A 102 -10.17 0.29 20.83
CA VAL A 102 -9.39 1.52 21.00
C VAL A 102 -9.92 2.58 20.03
N ASP A 103 -10.35 3.72 20.58
CA ASP A 103 -10.72 4.90 19.80
C ASP A 103 -9.51 5.81 19.64
N VAL A 104 -9.14 6.10 18.40
CA VAL A 104 -8.00 6.95 18.03
C VAL A 104 -8.43 8.30 17.47
N SER A 105 -9.74 8.56 17.36
CA SER A 105 -10.30 9.74 16.68
C SER A 105 -9.94 11.06 17.36
N HIS A 106 -9.56 11.03 18.63
CA HIS A 106 -9.18 12.20 19.43
C HIS A 106 -7.66 12.44 19.50
N LEU A 107 -6.86 11.57 18.87
CA LEU A 107 -5.41 11.64 18.95
C LEU A 107 -4.84 12.56 17.86
N THR A 108 -3.75 13.23 18.18
CA THR A 108 -2.94 13.93 17.16
C THR A 108 -1.97 12.95 16.50
N PRO A 109 -1.50 13.21 15.26
CA PRO A 109 -0.42 12.41 14.67
C PRO A 109 0.80 12.34 15.60
N GLY A 110 1.36 11.14 15.77
CA GLY A 110 2.51 10.86 16.63
C GLY A 110 2.41 9.54 17.39
N ARG A 111 3.31 9.38 18.35
CA ARG A 111 3.36 8.23 19.26
C ARG A 111 2.60 8.54 20.54
N HIS A 112 1.72 7.63 20.94
CA HIS A 112 0.92 7.72 22.16
C HIS A 112 1.03 6.44 22.96
N VAL A 113 0.83 6.54 24.29
CA VAL A 113 0.73 5.39 25.17
C VAL A 113 -0.63 5.45 25.85
N LEU A 114 -1.54 4.56 25.45
CA LEU A 114 -2.87 4.49 26.02
C LEU A 114 -2.88 3.56 27.23
N THR A 115 -3.54 3.96 28.31
CA THR A 115 -3.80 3.06 29.44
C THR A 115 -5.13 2.37 29.21
N LEU A 116 -5.11 1.05 29.06
CA LEU A 116 -6.28 0.22 28.82
C LEU A 116 -7.03 0.01 30.14
N ASP A 117 -8.30 0.40 30.16
CA ASP A 117 -9.22 0.16 31.26
C ASP A 117 -10.45 -0.65 30.81
N GLU A 118 -11.35 -0.96 31.75
CA GLU A 118 -12.53 -1.79 31.45
C GLU A 118 -13.46 -1.21 30.38
N ARG A 119 -13.45 0.12 30.15
CA ARG A 119 -14.31 0.80 29.17
C ARG A 119 -13.90 0.49 27.74
N PHE A 120 -12.63 0.15 27.52
CA PHE A 120 -12.13 -0.29 26.23
C PHE A 120 -12.59 -1.71 25.90
N VAL A 121 -13.03 -2.51 26.87
CA VAL A 121 -13.37 -3.93 26.65
C VAL A 121 -14.86 -4.07 26.37
N ARG A 122 -15.20 -4.38 25.12
CA ARG A 122 -16.55 -4.82 24.76
C ARG A 122 -16.75 -6.25 25.24
N ARG A 123 -17.76 -6.45 26.10
CA ARG A 123 -18.04 -7.71 26.80
C ARG A 123 -19.55 -8.00 26.86
N PRO A 124 -19.97 -9.27 27.00
CA PRO A 124 -21.35 -9.63 27.30
C PRO A 124 -21.82 -9.07 28.65
N ALA A 125 -23.14 -8.87 28.80
CA ALA A 125 -23.72 -8.40 30.05
C ALA A 125 -23.50 -9.42 31.19
N GLY A 126 -23.19 -8.92 32.40
CA GLY A 126 -22.92 -9.76 33.58
C GLY A 126 -21.48 -10.21 33.74
N ILE A 127 -20.60 -9.90 32.78
CA ILE A 127 -19.14 -10.08 32.90
C ILE A 127 -18.50 -8.77 33.36
N GLU A 128 -17.63 -8.85 34.36
CA GLU A 128 -16.81 -7.78 34.92
C GLU A 128 -15.35 -7.99 34.50
N VAL A 129 -14.62 -6.92 34.24
CA VAL A 129 -13.21 -6.94 33.81
C VAL A 129 -12.39 -6.47 34.99
N LEU A 130 -11.52 -7.34 35.48
CA LEU A 130 -10.71 -7.08 36.66
C LEU A 130 -9.34 -6.50 36.29
N ARG A 131 -8.76 -6.97 35.19
CA ARG A 131 -7.41 -6.59 34.77
C ARG A 131 -7.22 -6.84 33.28
N ILE A 132 -6.41 -5.99 32.65
CA ILE A 132 -5.90 -6.16 31.29
C ILE A 132 -4.38 -6.24 31.40
N ASP A 133 -3.76 -7.20 30.72
CA ASP A 133 -2.33 -7.39 30.68
C ASP A 133 -1.83 -7.51 29.23
N PRO A 134 -0.93 -6.61 28.78
CA PRO A 134 -0.38 -5.46 29.51
C PRO A 134 -1.39 -4.30 29.64
N PRO A 135 -1.27 -3.45 30.69
CA PRO A 135 -2.21 -2.36 30.96
C PRO A 135 -2.01 -1.13 30.05
N THR A 136 -0.90 -1.06 29.32
CA THR A 136 -0.55 0.09 28.49
C THR A 136 -0.27 -0.34 27.06
N LEU A 137 -0.94 0.30 26.11
CA LEU A 137 -0.81 0.06 24.68
C LEU A 137 -0.08 1.23 24.02
N PRO A 138 1.22 1.09 23.71
CA PRO A 138 1.90 2.00 22.80
C PRO A 138 1.30 1.89 21.39
N ILE A 139 0.91 3.04 20.84
CA ILE A 139 0.35 3.17 19.49
C ILE A 139 1.06 4.29 18.74
N GLU A 140 1.20 4.11 17.43
CA GLU A 140 1.66 5.17 16.52
C GLU A 140 0.54 5.45 15.50
N VAL A 141 0.16 6.72 15.43
CA VAL A 141 -0.91 7.22 14.57
C VAL A 141 -0.33 8.27 13.64
N GLN A 142 -0.66 8.20 12.36
CA GLN A 142 -0.23 9.16 11.36
C GLN A 142 -1.44 9.68 10.59
N ARG A 143 -1.32 10.84 9.96
CA ARG A 143 -2.39 11.39 9.14
C ARG A 143 -2.56 10.55 7.88
N GLU A 144 -3.78 10.10 7.60
CA GLU A 144 -4.17 9.43 6.37
C GLU A 144 -4.60 10.49 5.35
N ILE A 145 -4.00 10.46 4.17
CA ILE A 145 -4.40 11.33 3.06
C ILE A 145 -4.69 10.49 1.83
N THR A 146 -5.54 11.01 0.96
CA THR A 146 -5.79 10.49 -0.37
C THR A 146 -5.28 11.47 -1.41
N ARG A 147 -4.43 11.00 -2.34
CA ARG A 147 -3.86 11.79 -3.42
C ARG A 147 -3.96 11.03 -4.74
N GLU A 148 -4.21 11.75 -5.84
CA GLU A 148 -4.06 11.20 -7.18
C GLU A 148 -2.61 11.28 -7.64
N VAL A 149 -2.06 10.13 -8.03
CA VAL A 149 -0.66 9.99 -8.46
C VAL A 149 -0.63 9.41 -9.87
N PRO A 150 0.20 9.95 -10.79
CA PRO A 150 0.33 9.42 -12.15
C PRO A 150 0.89 8.00 -12.17
N ILE A 151 0.35 7.18 -13.08
CA ILE A 151 0.84 5.81 -13.33
C ILE A 151 1.91 5.87 -14.43
N ARG A 152 3.07 5.26 -14.18
CA ARG A 152 4.15 5.17 -15.15
C ARG A 152 4.41 3.72 -15.56
N PRO A 153 4.24 3.36 -16.84
CA PRO A 153 4.46 2.00 -17.28
C PRO A 153 5.96 1.68 -17.33
N ARG A 154 6.32 0.51 -16.81
CA ARG A 154 7.68 0.00 -16.85
C ARG A 154 7.86 -0.90 -18.07
N LEU A 155 8.39 -0.36 -19.15
CA LEU A 155 8.60 -1.08 -20.41
C LEU A 155 9.92 -1.84 -20.38
N ASP A 156 9.90 -3.15 -20.67
CA ASP A 156 11.12 -3.93 -20.84
C ASP A 156 11.59 -3.90 -22.30
N GLU A 157 12.31 -2.83 -22.66
CA GLU A 157 12.83 -2.64 -24.01
C GLU A 157 13.82 -3.73 -24.44
N ARG A 158 14.41 -4.49 -23.51
CA ARG A 158 15.33 -5.60 -23.85
C ARG A 158 14.60 -6.77 -24.52
N SER A 159 13.31 -6.91 -24.23
CA SER A 159 12.47 -7.96 -24.83
C SER A 159 11.93 -7.57 -26.21
N LEU A 160 12.14 -6.32 -26.66
CA LEU A 160 11.66 -5.85 -27.94
C LEU A 160 12.39 -6.53 -29.12
N PRO A 161 11.68 -6.95 -30.18
CA PRO A 161 12.33 -7.53 -31.36
C PRO A 161 13.37 -6.60 -31.99
N PRO A 162 14.43 -7.15 -32.62
CA PRO A 162 15.38 -6.34 -33.38
C PRO A 162 14.66 -5.60 -34.51
N ASN A 163 15.13 -4.38 -34.81
CA ASN A 163 14.52 -3.47 -35.79
C ASN A 163 13.15 -2.92 -35.41
N TYR A 164 12.78 -2.92 -34.13
CA TYR A 164 11.60 -2.18 -33.64
C TYR A 164 12.01 -1.14 -32.59
N MET A 165 11.20 -0.10 -32.45
CA MET A 165 11.38 0.94 -31.43
C MET A 165 10.03 1.41 -30.88
N VAL A 166 10.00 1.71 -29.59
CA VAL A 166 8.81 2.29 -28.95
C VAL A 166 8.67 3.76 -29.35
N THR A 167 7.53 4.12 -29.96
CA THR A 167 7.22 5.49 -30.35
C THR A 167 6.34 6.22 -29.32
N GLY A 168 5.71 5.49 -28.41
CA GLY A 168 4.99 6.08 -27.31
C GLY A 168 4.20 5.06 -26.52
N TYR A 169 3.47 5.54 -25.52
CA TYR A 169 2.53 4.72 -24.78
C TYR A 169 1.37 5.58 -24.29
N THR A 170 0.23 4.92 -24.05
CA THR A 170 -0.94 5.51 -23.41
C THR A 170 -1.34 4.61 -22.24
N VAL A 171 -1.70 5.19 -21.09
CA VAL A 171 -2.12 4.46 -19.90
C VAL A 171 -3.57 4.82 -19.57
N LYS A 172 -4.39 3.80 -19.28
CA LYS A 172 -5.77 3.98 -18.83
C LYS A 172 -6.04 3.18 -17.55
N PRO A 173 -6.39 3.82 -16.43
CA PRO A 173 -6.39 5.29 -16.21
C PRO A 173 -4.96 5.87 -16.15
N GLU A 174 -4.81 7.17 -16.40
CA GLU A 174 -3.50 7.86 -16.31
C GLU A 174 -3.04 8.09 -14.87
N ARG A 175 -3.98 8.06 -13.92
CA ARG A 175 -3.75 8.30 -12.49
C ARG A 175 -4.44 7.24 -11.65
N ALA A 176 -3.86 6.94 -10.49
CA ALA A 176 -4.50 6.14 -9.45
C ALA A 176 -4.66 6.98 -8.18
N GLN A 177 -5.73 6.70 -7.43
CA GLN A 177 -5.92 7.23 -6.09
C GLN A 177 -5.10 6.40 -5.11
N VAL A 178 -4.21 7.06 -4.39
CA VAL A 178 -3.36 6.49 -3.35
C VAL A 178 -3.83 7.02 -2.01
N THR A 179 -4.20 6.13 -1.10
CA THR A 179 -4.58 6.45 0.28
C THR A 179 -3.60 5.81 1.24
N GLY A 180 -3.06 6.56 2.19
CA GLY A 180 -2.09 6.06 3.15
C GLY A 180 -1.47 7.16 4.01
N PRO A 181 -0.37 6.87 4.73
CA PRO A 181 0.30 7.84 5.59
C PRO A 181 0.81 9.06 4.82
N GLU A 182 0.51 10.26 5.30
CA GLU A 182 0.85 11.55 4.68
C GLU A 182 2.33 11.65 4.32
N ALA A 183 3.22 11.31 5.25
CA ALA A 183 4.66 11.41 5.04
C ALA A 183 5.12 10.61 3.82
N TRP A 184 4.45 9.49 3.55
CA TRP A 184 4.81 8.57 2.49
C TRP A 184 4.10 8.94 1.17
N VAL A 185 2.80 9.27 1.21
CA VAL A 185 2.03 9.67 0.02
C VAL A 185 2.53 11.00 -0.57
N ASN A 186 3.04 11.92 0.26
CA ASN A 186 3.63 13.16 -0.24
C ASN A 186 4.95 12.96 -0.99
N GLN A 187 5.72 11.92 -0.64
CA GLN A 187 6.97 11.56 -1.31
C GLN A 187 6.76 10.76 -2.60
N LEU A 188 5.55 10.23 -2.81
CA LEU A 188 5.24 9.44 -4.00
C LEU A 188 4.95 10.35 -5.20
N GLU A 189 5.87 10.35 -6.17
CA GLU A 189 5.72 11.13 -7.41
C GLU A 189 4.97 10.36 -8.51
N GLU A 190 5.25 9.07 -8.66
CA GLU A 190 4.69 8.20 -9.69
C GLU A 190 4.53 6.76 -9.19
N ILE A 191 3.57 6.03 -9.76
CA ILE A 191 3.34 4.61 -9.47
C ILE A 191 3.82 3.77 -10.66
N PRO A 192 4.90 2.99 -10.50
CA PRO A 192 5.32 2.10 -11.56
C PRO A 192 4.34 0.94 -11.75
N THR A 193 4.14 0.52 -13.01
CA THR A 193 3.52 -0.78 -13.29
C THR A 193 4.53 -1.90 -13.12
N ARG A 194 4.07 -3.15 -13.02
CA ARG A 194 4.97 -4.28 -13.26
C ARG A 194 5.60 -4.18 -14.66
N ALA A 195 6.78 -4.79 -14.81
CA ALA A 195 7.50 -4.82 -16.07
C ALA A 195 6.64 -5.44 -17.19
N ILE A 196 6.50 -4.70 -18.30
CA ILE A 196 5.75 -5.11 -19.47
C ILE A 196 6.74 -5.66 -20.50
N ALA A 197 6.68 -6.96 -20.73
CA ALA A 197 7.45 -7.59 -21.79
C ALA A 197 6.85 -7.22 -23.17
N LEU A 198 7.73 -6.79 -24.08
CA LEU A 198 7.43 -6.40 -25.46
C LEU A 198 7.86 -7.48 -26.47
N GLY A 199 8.11 -8.70 -25.97
CA GLY A 199 8.48 -9.86 -26.79
C GLY A 199 7.44 -10.14 -27.87
N GLY A 200 7.90 -10.17 -29.13
CA GLY A 200 7.04 -10.43 -30.29
C GLY A 200 6.13 -9.26 -30.70
N ALA A 201 6.27 -8.08 -30.08
CA ALA A 201 5.53 -6.90 -30.48
C ALA A 201 6.02 -6.39 -31.86
N ASN A 202 5.14 -6.46 -32.86
CA ASN A 202 5.37 -5.98 -34.22
C ASN A 202 4.55 -4.73 -34.58
N SER A 203 3.70 -4.28 -33.66
CA SER A 203 2.78 -3.16 -33.81
C SER A 203 2.31 -2.72 -32.41
N SER A 204 1.24 -1.91 -32.32
CA SER A 204 0.69 -1.48 -31.04
C SER A 204 0.27 -2.67 -30.17
N LEU A 205 0.80 -2.74 -28.95
CA LEU A 205 0.52 -3.77 -27.97
C LEU A 205 -0.35 -3.18 -26.84
N THR A 206 -1.49 -3.79 -26.54
CA THR A 206 -2.33 -3.38 -25.40
C THR A 206 -2.35 -4.48 -24.35
N VAL A 207 -1.92 -4.16 -23.13
CA VAL A 207 -1.82 -5.10 -22.00
C VAL A 207 -2.41 -4.47 -20.75
N THR A 208 -3.23 -5.22 -20.02
CA THR A 208 -3.62 -4.84 -18.66
C THR A 208 -2.59 -5.38 -17.69
N VAL A 209 -1.96 -4.49 -16.93
CA VAL A 209 -0.90 -4.83 -16.00
C VAL A 209 -1.20 -4.32 -14.59
N PRO A 210 -0.89 -5.10 -13.54
CA PRO A 210 -1.04 -4.64 -12.18
C PRO A 210 -0.01 -3.55 -11.86
N LEU A 211 -0.41 -2.62 -10.99
CA LEU A 211 0.49 -1.63 -10.42
C LEU A 211 1.44 -2.31 -9.44
N GLU A 212 2.68 -1.85 -9.38
CA GLU A 212 3.66 -2.36 -8.43
C GLU A 212 3.28 -1.89 -7.01
N PRO A 213 3.32 -2.75 -5.98
CA PRO A 213 3.06 -2.33 -4.61
C PRO A 213 4.11 -1.31 -4.20
N VAL A 214 3.68 -0.12 -3.81
CA VAL A 214 4.60 0.94 -3.38
C VAL A 214 4.41 1.16 -1.88
N GLY A 215 5.48 0.99 -1.10
CA GLY A 215 5.52 1.24 0.34
C GLY A 215 5.10 0.07 1.25
N SER A 216 4.47 0.39 2.38
CA SER A 216 4.02 -0.55 3.42
C SER A 216 2.61 -1.10 3.18
N GLU A 217 2.22 -2.17 3.89
CA GLU A 217 0.89 -2.80 3.82
C GLU A 217 -0.30 -1.87 4.12
N SER A 218 -0.04 -0.66 4.64
CA SER A 218 -1.09 0.29 5.00
C SER A 218 -1.53 1.22 3.85
N ILE A 219 -0.98 1.04 2.64
CA ILE A 219 -1.30 1.88 1.48
C ILE A 219 -2.34 1.19 0.60
N ARG A 220 -3.38 1.95 0.24
CA ARG A 220 -4.46 1.51 -0.65
C ARG A 220 -4.37 2.27 -1.97
N ILE A 221 -4.24 1.51 -3.07
CA ILE A 221 -4.20 2.06 -4.43
C ILE A 221 -5.45 1.59 -5.19
N VAL A 222 -6.13 2.54 -5.85
CA VAL A 222 -7.32 2.29 -6.67
C VAL A 222 -7.21 3.06 -7.99
N PRO A 223 -7.32 2.40 -9.17
CA PRO A 223 -7.41 0.96 -9.36
C PRO A 223 -6.06 0.24 -9.10
N ARG A 224 -6.09 -1.09 -9.00
CA ARG A 224 -4.89 -1.92 -8.78
C ARG A 224 -4.18 -2.33 -10.07
N GLU A 225 -4.79 -2.04 -11.21
CA GLU A 225 -4.30 -2.38 -12.54
C GLU A 225 -4.58 -1.24 -13.51
N ALA A 226 -3.78 -1.17 -14.56
CA ALA A 226 -3.90 -0.19 -15.62
C ALA A 226 -3.72 -0.88 -16.97
N THR A 227 -4.52 -0.45 -17.94
CA THR A 227 -4.36 -0.86 -19.33
C THR A 227 -3.34 0.06 -20.00
N VAL A 228 -2.25 -0.52 -20.46
CA VAL A 228 -1.16 0.18 -21.14
C VAL A 228 -1.19 -0.21 -22.61
N THR A 229 -1.33 0.79 -23.48
CA THR A 229 -1.17 0.63 -24.93
C THR A 229 0.18 1.18 -25.32
N VAL A 230 1.12 0.31 -25.69
CA VAL A 230 2.45 0.65 -26.16
C VAL A 230 2.44 0.72 -27.68
N LEU A 231 2.91 1.83 -28.23
CA LEU A 231 3.05 2.02 -29.68
C LEU A 231 4.47 1.64 -30.08
N VAL A 232 4.57 0.64 -30.96
CA VAL A 232 5.84 0.14 -31.48
C VAL A 232 5.82 0.28 -33.00
N GLU A 233 6.91 0.78 -33.55
CA GLU A 233 7.12 0.87 -34.99
C GLU A 233 8.41 0.18 -35.40
N GLU A 234 8.40 -0.36 -36.61
CA GLU A 234 9.59 -0.87 -37.27
C GLU A 234 10.57 0.28 -37.56
N VAL A 235 11.83 0.04 -37.25
CA VAL A 235 12.95 0.92 -37.57
C VAL A 235 13.39 0.62 -38.98
N MET A 236 13.26 1.60 -39.86
CA MET A 236 13.65 1.51 -41.26
C MET A 236 14.86 2.39 -41.53
N GLU A 237 15.76 1.90 -42.37
CA GLU A 237 16.83 2.69 -42.96
C GLU A 237 16.41 3.13 -44.36
N ARG A 238 16.53 4.43 -44.64
CA ARG A 238 16.27 4.98 -45.98
C ARG A 238 17.46 5.81 -46.43
N ARG A 239 17.92 5.54 -47.64
CA ARG A 239 18.94 6.33 -48.32
C ARG A 239 18.28 7.53 -48.98
N PHE A 240 18.82 8.71 -48.71
CA PHE A 240 18.49 9.95 -49.38
C PHE A 240 19.68 10.33 -50.27
N PRO A 241 19.64 9.99 -51.57
CA PRO A 241 20.78 10.21 -52.46
C PRO A 241 20.88 11.67 -52.90
N HIS A 242 22.07 12.09 -53.31
CA HIS A 242 22.35 13.39 -53.93
C HIS A 242 21.99 14.62 -53.07
N ARG A 243 22.20 14.56 -51.74
CA ARG A 243 21.95 15.71 -50.86
C ARG A 243 23.02 16.79 -51.06
N PRO A 244 22.65 18.02 -51.46
CA PRO A 244 23.63 19.08 -51.65
C PRO A 244 24.18 19.55 -50.31
N ILE A 245 25.49 19.79 -50.25
CA ILE A 245 26.12 20.39 -49.07
C ILE A 245 25.82 21.89 -49.09
N LEU A 246 25.08 22.35 -48.08
CA LEU A 246 24.70 23.74 -47.88
C LEU A 246 25.75 24.44 -47.02
N ILE A 247 26.29 25.53 -47.55
CA ILE A 247 27.27 26.40 -46.89
C ILE A 247 26.93 27.85 -47.19
N ALA A 248 27.31 28.76 -46.30
CA ALA A 248 27.09 30.19 -46.46
C ALA A 248 27.65 30.69 -47.81
N GLN A 249 26.87 31.49 -48.54
CA GLN A 249 27.21 31.96 -49.88
C GLN A 249 28.56 32.69 -49.95
N ALA A 250 28.92 33.42 -48.89
CA ALA A 250 30.21 34.12 -48.77
C ALA A 250 31.41 33.17 -48.85
N VAL A 251 31.27 31.97 -48.28
CA VAL A 251 32.33 30.95 -48.22
C VAL A 251 32.31 30.07 -49.48
N ARG A 252 31.12 29.79 -50.02
CA ARG A 252 30.92 28.95 -51.22
C ARG A 252 31.67 29.42 -52.46
N ARG A 253 31.94 30.73 -52.60
CA ARG A 253 32.71 31.29 -53.72
C ARG A 253 34.22 31.06 -53.61
N ARG A 254 34.74 30.76 -52.42
CA ARG A 254 36.18 30.64 -52.11
C ARG A 254 36.62 29.21 -51.86
N ILE A 255 35.72 28.23 -52.02
CA ILE A 255 36.00 26.83 -51.69
C ILE A 255 35.46 25.92 -52.81
N ALA A 256 36.26 24.94 -53.22
CA ALA A 256 35.83 23.80 -54.02
C ALA A 256 35.57 22.60 -53.10
N ILE A 257 34.36 22.03 -53.19
CA ILE A 257 33.94 20.84 -52.43
C ILE A 257 33.75 19.68 -53.41
N THR A 258 34.43 18.56 -53.15
CA THR A 258 34.34 17.35 -53.97
C THR A 258 34.09 16.13 -53.07
N PRO A 259 32.99 15.37 -53.27
CA PRO A 259 31.83 15.65 -54.14
C PRO A 259 30.90 16.74 -53.58
N GLN A 260 30.14 17.42 -54.47
CA GLN A 260 29.21 18.48 -54.07
C GLN A 260 27.90 17.96 -53.44
N ALA A 261 27.68 16.65 -53.52
CA ALA A 261 26.53 15.98 -52.97
C ALA A 261 26.97 14.77 -52.14
N VAL A 262 26.19 14.47 -51.12
CA VAL A 262 26.38 13.33 -50.22
C VAL A 262 25.10 12.52 -50.13
N ASP A 263 25.24 11.21 -49.97
CA ASP A 263 24.13 10.31 -49.71
C ASP A 263 23.97 10.16 -48.21
N VAL A 264 22.78 10.41 -47.70
CA VAL A 264 22.50 10.35 -46.27
C VAL A 264 21.65 9.12 -46.00
N LEU A 265 22.15 8.21 -45.17
CA LEU A 265 21.36 7.11 -44.61
C LEU A 265 20.76 7.55 -43.29
N VAL A 266 19.43 7.61 -43.25
CA VAL A 266 18.67 7.95 -42.05
C VAL A 266 17.97 6.69 -41.55
N ARG A 267 18.07 6.44 -40.24
CA ARG A 267 17.38 5.36 -39.53
C ARG A 267 16.42 5.93 -38.52
N GLY A 268 15.21 5.39 -38.47
CA GLY A 268 14.22 5.81 -37.50
C GLY A 268 12.90 5.05 -37.67
N PRO A 269 11.86 5.44 -36.92
CA PRO A 269 10.52 4.89 -37.10
C PRO A 269 10.07 5.02 -38.54
N ARG A 270 9.42 3.99 -39.07
CA ARG A 270 8.89 3.97 -40.44
C ARG A 270 8.07 5.24 -40.75
N SER A 271 7.19 5.66 -39.84
CA SER A 271 6.39 6.89 -40.02
C SER A 271 7.27 8.15 -40.21
N THR A 272 8.30 8.30 -39.37
CA THR A 272 9.22 9.45 -39.40
C THR A 272 10.06 9.44 -40.67
N VAL A 273 10.59 8.28 -41.06
CA VAL A 273 11.45 8.14 -42.25
C VAL A 273 10.67 8.28 -43.57
N GLN A 274 9.39 7.89 -43.57
CA GLN A 274 8.51 8.12 -44.72
C GLN A 274 8.07 9.58 -44.82
N ALA A 275 7.80 10.23 -43.69
CA ALA A 275 7.40 11.64 -43.64
C ALA A 275 8.55 12.63 -43.93
N LEU A 276 9.81 12.21 -43.71
CA LEU A 276 10.99 13.02 -44.00
C LEU A 276 11.03 13.43 -45.48
N LYS A 277 10.90 14.73 -45.71
CA LYS A 277 11.08 15.32 -47.04
C LYS A 277 12.56 15.53 -47.30
N GLU A 278 12.99 15.30 -48.53
CA GLU A 278 14.39 15.47 -48.92
C GLU A 278 14.93 16.85 -48.55
N GLN A 279 14.12 17.89 -48.76
CA GLN A 279 14.48 19.30 -48.53
C GLN A 279 14.80 19.62 -47.05
N GLU A 280 14.31 18.83 -46.11
CA GLU A 280 14.48 19.04 -44.66
C GLU A 280 15.81 18.47 -44.14
N ILE A 281 16.49 17.64 -44.95
CA ILE A 281 17.79 17.05 -44.61
C ILE A 281 18.88 18.02 -45.07
N ILE A 282 19.50 18.71 -44.11
CA ILE A 282 20.49 19.75 -44.37
C ILE A 282 21.88 19.18 -44.05
N ALA A 283 22.70 18.98 -45.07
CA ALA A 283 24.12 18.68 -44.90
C ALA A 283 24.91 20.00 -44.85
N THR A 284 25.63 20.25 -43.76
CA THR A 284 26.44 21.45 -43.54
C THR A 284 27.89 21.07 -43.23
N LEU A 285 28.84 21.98 -43.42
CA LEU A 285 30.20 21.80 -42.93
C LEU A 285 30.37 22.52 -41.59
N PRO A 286 31.08 21.93 -40.61
CA PRO A 286 31.35 22.61 -39.34
C PRO A 286 32.04 23.96 -39.57
N GLU A 287 31.53 25.02 -38.95
CA GLU A 287 32.07 26.38 -39.12
C GLU A 287 33.52 26.49 -38.66
N GLU A 288 33.91 25.72 -37.63
CA GLU A 288 35.28 25.69 -37.09
C GLU A 288 36.28 25.26 -38.15
N VAL A 289 35.93 24.22 -38.93
CA VAL A 289 36.79 23.70 -39.99
C VAL A 289 36.87 24.68 -41.15
N LEU A 290 35.77 25.36 -41.47
CA LEU A 290 35.75 26.42 -42.49
C LEU A 290 36.66 27.60 -42.12
N ARG A 291 36.72 28.00 -40.84
CA ARG A 291 37.64 29.05 -40.37
C ARG A 291 39.09 28.61 -40.40
N ALA A 292 39.38 27.37 -40.03
CA ALA A 292 40.74 26.82 -40.06
C ALA A 292 41.29 26.71 -41.49
N LEU A 293 40.46 26.31 -42.45
CA LEU A 293 40.80 26.24 -43.87
C LEU A 293 41.08 27.61 -44.48
N ALA A 294 40.29 28.63 -44.11
CA ALA A 294 40.47 30.01 -44.54
C ALA A 294 41.81 30.63 -44.10
N ALA A 295 42.39 30.12 -43.01
CA ALA A 295 43.65 30.64 -42.47
C ALA A 295 44.90 29.97 -43.07
N ARG A 296 44.75 28.84 -43.75
CA ARG A 296 45.88 28.00 -44.21
C ARG A 296 45.92 27.78 -45.73
N ASP A 297 44.95 28.28 -46.49
CA ASP A 297 44.80 28.09 -47.95
C ASP A 297 45.12 26.64 -48.38
N GLY A 298 44.58 25.69 -47.61
CA GLY A 298 44.90 24.27 -47.70
C GLY A 298 43.76 23.41 -48.26
N GLU A 299 44.06 22.15 -48.51
CA GLU A 299 43.09 21.10 -48.81
C GLU A 299 42.93 20.19 -47.59
N GLN A 300 41.69 19.95 -47.17
CA GLN A 300 41.39 19.11 -46.02
C GLN A 300 40.15 18.26 -46.27
N ASP A 301 40.20 17.01 -45.82
CA ASP A 301 39.04 16.13 -45.79
C ASP A 301 38.21 16.42 -44.54
N VAL A 302 36.93 16.74 -44.73
CA VAL A 302 36.02 17.18 -43.66
C VAL A 302 34.81 16.26 -43.58
N VAL A 303 34.40 15.90 -42.36
CA VAL A 303 33.16 15.14 -42.14
C VAL A 303 31.97 16.11 -42.20
N PRO A 304 31.02 15.93 -43.12
CA PRO A 304 29.84 16.77 -43.20
C PRO A 304 28.91 16.51 -42.00
N LEU A 305 28.39 17.60 -41.43
CA LEU A 305 27.42 17.58 -40.34
C LEU A 305 26.01 17.62 -40.92
N VAL A 306 25.29 16.51 -40.80
CA VAL A 306 23.90 16.39 -41.26
C VAL A 306 22.96 16.76 -40.12
N ARG A 307 22.07 17.72 -40.36
CA ARG A 307 20.98 18.08 -39.45
C ARG A 307 19.65 17.55 -39.97
N LEU A 308 18.93 16.87 -39.09
CA LEU A 308 17.54 16.44 -39.30
C LEU A 308 16.59 17.51 -38.74
N PRO A 309 15.33 17.56 -39.22
CA PRO A 309 14.33 18.48 -38.69
C PRO A 309 14.11 18.31 -37.19
N ALA A 310 13.90 19.44 -36.49
CA ALA A 310 13.70 19.44 -35.05
C ALA A 310 12.50 18.56 -34.66
N GLY A 311 12.71 17.63 -33.72
CA GLY A 311 11.67 16.71 -33.24
C GLY A 311 11.63 15.35 -33.94
N SER A 312 12.51 15.08 -34.93
CA SER A 312 12.61 13.73 -35.51
C SER A 312 13.21 12.74 -34.51
N ARG A 313 12.50 11.65 -34.19
CA ARG A 313 13.07 10.48 -33.48
C ARG A 313 13.95 9.60 -34.39
N ALA A 314 14.43 10.17 -35.49
CA ALA A 314 15.32 9.53 -36.43
C ALA A 314 16.76 9.97 -36.14
N SER A 315 17.68 9.04 -36.29
CA SER A 315 19.12 9.25 -36.18
C SER A 315 19.77 9.09 -37.56
N VAL A 316 20.71 9.96 -37.89
CA VAL A 316 21.56 9.76 -39.07
C VAL A 316 22.52 8.62 -38.76
N VAL A 317 22.47 7.55 -39.56
CA VAL A 317 23.34 6.37 -39.38
C VAL A 317 24.66 6.59 -40.07
N ARG A 318 24.60 7.12 -41.31
CA ARG A 318 25.80 7.27 -42.13
C ARG A 318 25.62 8.36 -43.17
N CYS A 319 26.73 9.01 -43.50
CA CYS A 319 26.85 9.90 -44.65
C CYS A 319 27.89 9.28 -45.59
N GLU A 320 27.55 9.11 -46.86
CA GLU A 320 28.44 8.57 -47.88
C GLU A 320 28.65 9.60 -48.99
N PRO A 321 29.89 10.04 -49.27
CA PRO A 321 31.12 9.68 -48.57
C PRO A 321 31.19 10.25 -47.15
N GLU A 322 31.85 9.53 -46.23
CA GLU A 322 32.04 9.94 -44.83
C GLU A 322 32.90 11.20 -44.70
N ARG A 323 33.76 11.44 -45.70
CA ARG A 323 34.61 12.62 -45.78
C ARG A 323 34.45 13.25 -47.14
N VAL A 324 34.35 14.57 -47.12
CA VAL A 324 34.26 15.39 -48.32
C VAL A 324 35.52 16.23 -48.39
N ARG A 325 36.15 16.26 -49.57
CA ARG A 325 37.37 17.03 -49.76
C ARG A 325 37.01 18.50 -49.96
N VAL A 326 37.61 19.35 -49.16
CA VAL A 326 37.37 20.79 -49.14
C VAL A 326 38.69 21.49 -49.45
N ARG A 327 38.75 22.22 -50.57
CA ARG A 327 39.93 22.96 -51.01
C ARG A 327 39.62 24.45 -51.10
N TRP A 328 40.44 25.27 -50.44
CA TRP A 328 40.35 26.73 -50.56
C TRP A 328 40.91 27.18 -51.92
N ARG A 329 40.25 28.16 -52.56
CA ARG A 329 40.55 28.65 -53.92
C ARG A 329 41.21 30.00 -53.93
#